data_AF-A0A453KNQ4-F1
#
_entry.id   AF-A0A453KNQ4-F1
#
_cell.length_a   1.000
_cell.length_b   1.000
_cell.length_c   1.000
_cell.angle_alpha   90.00
_cell.angle_beta   90.00
_cell.angle_gamma   90.00
#
_symmetry.space_group_name_H-M   'P 1'
#
loop_
_entity.id
_entity.type
_entity.pdbx_description
1 polymer ?
#
loop_
_entity_poly.entity_id
_entity_poly.type
_entity_poly.pdbx_seq_one_letter_code
_entity_poly.pdbx_strand_id
1 'polypeptide(L)'
;AILPMDSRRRPAGFLTQANALLRKNLCLQKRNLKTNIGITIFPILICVLLLVLQNIINNELDKPKYNCGCACVDTDMYGTCRKRECGVQYSTLEQVWSCAIPSPPRWPALIQVPQPQFRAVRTVSQPFDDLPDPSCRDSLSCPASVLITGKDRGFAESVAGGLFPVFAPTLNVTDYLDALSRIVVVSSFDAQLSFFLL
;
A
#
# COMPACT_ATOMS: atom_id res chain seq x y z
N ALA A 1 -61.39 -46.40 -50.03
CA ALA A 1 -60.87 -45.68 -48.84
C ALA A 1 -59.97 -46.64 -48.07
N ILE A 2 -58.66 -46.39 -48.04
CA ILE A 2 -57.68 -47.24 -47.36
C ILE A 2 -57.43 -46.62 -45.98
N LEU A 3 -57.72 -47.37 -44.92
CA LEU A 3 -57.46 -47.02 -43.52
C LEU A 3 -55.95 -47.04 -43.21
N PRO A 4 -55.50 -46.31 -42.17
CA PRO A 4 -54.11 -45.86 -42.05
C PRO A 4 -53.18 -46.97 -41.53
N MET A 5 -51.97 -47.03 -42.09
CA MET A 5 -50.81 -47.66 -41.45
C MET A 5 -50.38 -46.80 -40.25
N ASP A 6 -50.92 -47.09 -39.07
CA ASP A 6 -50.36 -46.59 -37.80
C ASP A 6 -49.08 -47.38 -37.48
N SER A 7 -47.99 -46.98 -38.12
CA SER A 7 -46.65 -47.43 -37.73
C SER A 7 -46.25 -46.64 -36.48
N ARG A 8 -46.59 -47.17 -35.29
CA ARG A 8 -46.09 -46.69 -34.01
C ARG A 8 -44.57 -46.58 -34.08
N ARG A 9 -44.05 -45.35 -34.21
CA ARG A 9 -42.63 -45.06 -34.01
C ARG A 9 -42.29 -45.42 -32.57
N ARG A 10 -41.67 -46.58 -32.36
CA ARG A 10 -41.08 -46.93 -31.05
C ARG A 10 -40.10 -45.81 -30.69
N PRO A 11 -40.15 -45.26 -29.47
CA PRO A 11 -39.11 -44.35 -29.00
C PRO A 11 -37.74 -45.02 -29.19
N ALA A 12 -36.78 -44.29 -29.75
CA ALA A 12 -35.41 -44.77 -29.82
C ALA A 12 -34.94 -45.13 -28.40
N GLY A 13 -34.27 -46.27 -28.24
CA GLY A 13 -33.81 -46.71 -26.92
C GLY A 13 -32.88 -45.68 -26.28
N PHE A 14 -32.78 -45.68 -24.94
CA PHE A 14 -31.97 -44.72 -24.18
C PHE A 14 -30.52 -44.63 -24.70
N LEU A 15 -29.90 -45.76 -25.05
CA LEU A 15 -28.55 -45.81 -25.63
C LEU A 15 -28.47 -45.11 -26.99
N THR A 16 -29.50 -45.27 -27.82
CA THR A 16 -29.56 -44.65 -29.15
C THR A 16 -29.76 -43.14 -29.03
N GLN A 17 -30.61 -42.70 -28.11
CA GLN A 17 -30.81 -41.28 -27.79
C GLN A 17 -29.55 -40.66 -27.18
N ALA A 18 -28.90 -41.34 -26.22
CA ALA A 18 -27.67 -40.88 -25.58
C ALA A 18 -26.51 -40.78 -26.59
N ASN A 19 -26.35 -41.76 -27.49
CA ASN A 19 -25.33 -41.71 -28.54
C ASN A 19 -25.60 -40.58 -29.55
N ALA A 20 -26.87 -40.34 -29.91
CA ALA A 20 -27.24 -39.22 -30.77
C ALA A 20 -26.97 -37.86 -30.10
N LEU A 21 -27.28 -37.73 -28.81
CA LEU A 21 -26.99 -36.54 -28.02
C LEU A 21 -25.49 -36.33 -27.84
N LEU A 22 -24.71 -37.38 -27.57
CA LEU A 22 -23.26 -37.31 -27.43
C LEU A 22 -22.61 -36.83 -28.74
N ARG A 23 -22.99 -37.41 -29.88
CA ARG A 23 -22.48 -36.96 -31.19
C ARG A 23 -22.85 -35.51 -31.48
N LYS A 24 -24.08 -35.10 -31.15
CA LYS A 24 -24.53 -33.71 -31.30
C LYS A 24 -23.69 -32.75 -30.43
N ASN A 25 -23.45 -33.10 -29.16
CA ASN A 25 -22.62 -32.32 -28.24
C ASN A 25 -21.14 -32.29 -28.66
N LEU A 26 -20.58 -33.40 -29.14
CA LEU A 26 -19.20 -33.45 -29.64
C LEU A 26 -19.02 -32.63 -30.93
N CYS A 27 -20.00 -32.62 -31.84
CA CYS A 27 -19.97 -31.75 -33.01
C CYS A 27 -20.00 -30.26 -32.64
N LEU A 28 -20.74 -29.88 -31.58
CA LEU A 28 -20.76 -28.51 -31.06
C LEU A 28 -19.42 -28.13 -30.41
N GLN A 29 -18.83 -29.02 -29.62
CA GLN A 29 -17.49 -28.81 -29.04
C GLN A 29 -16.41 -28.74 -30.12
N LYS A 30 -16.51 -29.54 -31.19
CA LYS A 30 -15.58 -29.51 -32.34
C LYS A 30 -15.67 -28.20 -33.14
N ARG A 31 -16.86 -27.62 -33.29
CA ARG A 31 -17.05 -26.33 -33.98
C ARG A 31 -16.51 -25.15 -33.18
N ASN A 32 -16.57 -25.21 -31.85
CA ASN A 32 -16.01 -24.18 -30.95
C ASN A 32 -14.64 -24.57 -30.35
N LEU A 33 -13.99 -25.61 -30.87
CA LEU A 33 -12.72 -26.13 -30.36
C LEU A 33 -11.62 -25.06 -30.39
N LYS A 34 -11.58 -24.24 -31.44
CA LYS A 34 -10.61 -23.15 -31.58
C LYS A 34 -10.73 -22.13 -30.43
N THR A 35 -11.96 -21.77 -30.07
CA THR A 35 -12.25 -20.83 -28.97
C THR A 35 -11.97 -21.46 -27.61
N ASN A 36 -12.37 -22.71 -27.39
CA ASN A 36 -12.13 -23.43 -26.13
C ASN A 36 -10.63 -23.69 -25.88
N ILE A 37 -9.87 -24.03 -26.92
CA ILE A 37 -8.41 -24.13 -26.85
C ILE A 37 -7.81 -22.76 -26.56
N GLY A 38 -8.28 -21.70 -27.22
CA GLY A 38 -7.81 -20.32 -26.98
C GLY A 38 -7.99 -19.88 -25.51
N ILE A 39 -9.15 -20.16 -24.91
CA ILE A 39 -9.44 -19.85 -23.51
C ILE A 39 -8.52 -20.63 -22.56
N THR A 40 -8.14 -21.86 -22.92
CA THR A 40 -7.24 -22.71 -22.10
C THR A 40 -5.76 -22.33 -22.28
N ILE A 41 -5.36 -21.90 -23.48
CA ILE A 41 -3.98 -21.50 -23.79
C ILE A 41 -3.63 -20.15 -23.18
N PHE A 42 -4.59 -19.22 -23.09
CA PHE A 42 -4.37 -17.89 -22.54
C PHE A 42 -3.74 -17.89 -21.12
N PRO A 43 -4.29 -18.61 -20.11
CA PRO A 43 -3.65 -18.67 -18.80
C PRO A 43 -2.26 -19.33 -18.84
N ILE A 44 -2.07 -20.34 -19.69
CA ILE A 44 -0.76 -21.00 -19.86
C ILE A 44 0.29 -20.02 -20.42
N LEU A 45 -0.08 -19.21 -21.42
CA LEU A 45 0.81 -18.19 -21.99
C LEU A 45 1.20 -17.13 -20.96
N ILE A 46 0.26 -16.70 -20.12
CA ILE A 46 0.56 -15.77 -19.02
C ILE A 46 1.53 -16.41 -18.04
N CYS A 47 1.32 -17.66 -17.64
CA CYS A 47 2.25 -18.37 -16.75
C CYS A 47 3.66 -18.46 -17.34
N VAL A 48 3.79 -18.81 -18.63
CA VAL A 48 5.08 -18.86 -19.31
C VAL A 48 5.73 -17.48 -19.37
N LEU A 49 4.97 -16.43 -19.70
CA LEU A 49 5.47 -15.06 -19.72
C LEU A 49 5.99 -14.63 -18.34
N LEU A 50 5.26 -14.93 -17.27
CA LEU A 50 5.67 -14.61 -15.91
C LEU A 50 6.94 -15.35 -15.50
N LEU A 51 7.12 -16.61 -15.90
CA LEU A 51 8.35 -17.37 -15.62
C LEU A 51 9.56 -16.79 -16.36
N VAL A 52 9.39 -16.43 -17.63
CA VAL A 52 10.44 -15.77 -18.42
C VAL A 52 10.83 -14.43 -17.80
N LEU A 53 9.85 -13.61 -17.43
CA LEU A 53 10.09 -12.33 -16.78
C LEU A 53 10.80 -12.52 -15.42
N GLN A 54 10.35 -13.45 -14.59
CA GLN A 54 11.02 -13.75 -13.32
C GLN A 54 12.48 -14.17 -13.54
N ASN A 55 12.77 -15.00 -14.56
CA ASN A 55 14.13 -15.41 -14.86
C ASN A 55 15.01 -14.22 -15.33
N ILE A 56 14.48 -13.35 -16.18
CA ILE A 56 15.20 -12.14 -16.63
C ILE A 56 15.45 -11.20 -15.45
N ILE A 57 14.42 -10.95 -14.63
CA ILE A 57 14.49 -10.09 -13.46
C ILE A 57 15.53 -10.64 -12.49
N ASN A 58 15.48 -11.92 -12.12
CA ASN A 58 16.44 -12.52 -11.21
C ASN A 58 17.88 -12.42 -11.76
N ASN A 59 18.08 -12.73 -13.04
CA ASN A 59 19.40 -12.61 -13.66
C ASN A 59 19.92 -11.17 -13.71
N GLU A 60 19.04 -10.19 -13.86
CA GLU A 60 19.41 -8.76 -13.84
C GLU A 60 19.64 -8.23 -12.42
N LEU A 61 18.83 -8.67 -11.44
CA LEU A 61 18.99 -8.29 -10.03
C LEU A 61 20.13 -9.02 -9.32
N ASP A 62 20.57 -10.18 -9.81
CA ASP A 62 21.75 -10.88 -9.27
C ASP A 62 23.08 -10.17 -9.58
N LYS A 63 23.04 -9.06 -10.33
CA LYS A 63 24.23 -8.23 -10.58
C LYS A 63 24.76 -7.65 -9.26
N PRO A 64 26.10 -7.56 -9.10
CA PRO A 64 26.71 -7.11 -7.86
C PRO A 64 26.28 -5.69 -7.44
N LYS A 65 25.84 -4.85 -8.39
CA LYS A 65 25.28 -3.53 -8.15
C LYS A 65 24.01 -3.53 -7.30
N TYR A 66 23.20 -4.59 -7.34
CA TYR A 66 21.96 -4.68 -6.57
C TYR A 66 22.09 -5.49 -5.28
N ASN A 67 23.32 -5.94 -4.97
CA ASN A 67 23.62 -6.66 -3.74
C ASN A 67 24.33 -5.75 -2.74
N CYS A 68 24.02 -5.91 -1.46
CA CYS A 68 24.78 -5.25 -0.40
C CYS A 68 26.23 -5.73 -0.36
N GLY A 69 27.12 -4.80 -0.08
CA GLY A 69 28.48 -5.13 0.32
C GLY A 69 28.49 -5.82 1.67
N CYS A 70 29.44 -6.76 1.81
CA CYS A 70 29.60 -7.56 3.01
C CYS A 70 31.08 -7.67 3.35
N ALA A 71 31.43 -7.37 4.60
CA ALA A 71 32.77 -7.50 5.12
C ALA A 71 32.88 -8.62 6.15
N CYS A 72 34.09 -9.13 6.34
CA CYS A 72 34.37 -10.03 7.44
C CYS A 72 34.66 -9.21 8.70
N VAL A 73 33.87 -9.41 9.75
CA VAL A 73 34.05 -8.72 11.04
C VAL A 73 34.85 -9.55 12.04
N ASP A 74 34.95 -10.87 11.82
CA ASP A 74 35.70 -11.79 12.67
C ASP A 74 36.42 -12.86 11.83
N THR A 75 37.74 -12.94 11.99
CA THR A 75 38.64 -13.85 11.28
C THR A 75 39.30 -14.82 12.25
N ASP A 76 39.45 -16.09 11.88
CA ASP A 76 40.18 -17.06 12.68
C ASP A 76 41.72 -16.87 12.64
N MET A 77 42.45 -17.67 13.42
CA MET A 77 43.93 -17.68 13.44
C MET A 77 44.57 -18.15 12.12
N TYR A 78 43.78 -18.72 11.20
CA TYR A 78 44.22 -19.20 9.89
C TYR A 78 43.80 -18.24 8.75
N GLY A 79 43.21 -17.09 9.08
CA GLY A 79 42.74 -16.08 8.13
C GLY A 79 41.39 -16.37 7.46
N THR A 80 40.63 -17.38 7.91
CA THR A 80 39.29 -17.67 7.39
C THR A 80 38.20 -16.84 8.08
N CYS A 81 37.22 -16.38 7.30
CA CYS A 81 36.14 -15.53 7.81
C CYS A 81 35.11 -16.34 8.60
N ARG A 82 35.01 -16.09 9.90
CA ARG A 82 34.01 -16.74 10.76
C ARG A 82 32.68 -16.01 10.77
N LYS A 83 32.71 -14.68 10.79
CA LYS A 83 31.51 -13.85 10.82
C LYS A 83 31.55 -12.81 9.71
N ARG A 84 30.59 -12.94 8.79
CA ARG A 84 30.38 -11.98 7.70
C ARG A 84 29.17 -11.13 8.03
N GLU A 85 29.34 -9.82 8.02
CA GLU A 85 28.25 -8.86 8.18
C GLU A 85 28.07 -8.08 6.88
N CYS A 86 26.82 -7.99 6.44
CA CYS A 86 26.41 -7.25 5.25
C CYS A 86 25.67 -5.98 5.68
N GLY A 87 26.01 -4.86 5.07
CA GLY A 87 25.43 -3.59 5.47
C GLY A 87 25.83 -2.46 4.56
N VAL A 88 25.10 -1.34 4.66
CA VAL A 88 25.36 -0.10 3.92
C VAL A 88 26.80 0.38 4.12
N GLN A 89 27.41 0.13 5.30
CA GLN A 89 28.77 0.56 5.61
C GLN A 89 29.84 -0.14 4.76
N TYR A 90 29.52 -1.31 4.21
CA TYR A 90 30.43 -2.13 3.40
C TYR A 90 30.09 -2.10 1.91
N SER A 91 29.08 -1.32 1.52
CA SER A 91 28.58 -1.18 0.15
C SER A 91 29.21 0.00 -0.59
N THR A 92 29.34 -0.11 -1.92
CA THR A 92 29.70 1.02 -2.80
C THR A 92 28.52 1.96 -3.03
N LEU A 93 28.77 3.19 -3.52
CA LEU A 93 27.74 4.21 -3.77
C LEU A 93 26.56 3.66 -4.62
N GLU A 94 26.84 2.79 -5.57
CA GLU A 94 25.86 2.16 -6.45
C GLU A 94 25.05 1.07 -5.73
N GLN A 95 25.67 0.35 -4.78
CA GLN A 95 25.07 -0.76 -4.03
C GLN A 95 24.22 -0.31 -2.84
N VAL A 96 24.56 0.82 -2.22
CA VAL A 96 23.89 1.33 -1.01
C VAL A 96 22.38 1.46 -1.19
N TRP A 97 21.93 1.83 -2.38
CA TRP A 97 20.50 2.00 -2.70
C TRP A 97 19.67 0.71 -2.64
N SER A 98 20.33 -0.45 -2.76
CA SER A 98 19.66 -1.76 -2.76
C SER A 98 19.67 -2.42 -1.38
N CYS A 99 20.25 -1.78 -0.37
CA CYS A 99 20.41 -2.36 0.96
C CYS A 99 19.21 -2.16 1.88
N ALA A 100 18.82 -3.26 2.54
CA ALA A 100 17.90 -3.20 3.66
C ALA A 100 18.53 -2.40 4.80
N ILE A 101 17.79 -1.41 5.31
CA ILE A 101 18.15 -0.66 6.51
C ILE A 101 17.52 -1.40 7.70
N PRO A 102 18.30 -2.07 8.57
CA PRO A 102 17.76 -2.96 9.60
C PRO A 102 16.89 -2.21 10.63
N SER A 103 17.20 -0.95 10.89
CA SER A 103 16.43 -0.06 11.77
C SER A 103 16.25 1.28 11.08
N PRO A 104 15.16 1.50 10.33
CA PRO A 104 14.89 2.80 9.73
C PRO A 104 14.67 3.83 10.85
N PRO A 105 15.18 5.07 10.69
CA PRO A 105 14.87 6.13 11.64
C PRO A 105 13.36 6.36 11.67
N ARG A 106 12.81 6.57 12.86
CA ARG A 106 11.40 6.92 13.02
C ARG A 106 11.20 8.33 12.45
N TRP A 107 10.23 8.48 11.56
CA TRP A 107 9.89 9.78 11.01
C TRP A 107 8.96 10.53 11.97
N PRO A 108 9.15 11.86 12.13
CA PRO A 108 8.19 12.69 12.85
C PRO A 108 6.82 12.64 12.16
N ALA A 109 5.76 12.71 12.96
CA ALA A 109 4.44 13.03 12.43
C ALA A 109 4.46 14.48 11.94
N LEU A 110 4.01 14.70 10.70
CA LEU A 110 3.88 16.04 10.12
C LEU A 110 2.38 16.37 9.99
N ILE A 111 1.96 17.48 10.60
CA ILE A 111 0.60 18.01 10.45
C ILE A 111 0.65 19.31 9.65
N GLN A 112 -0.16 19.37 8.61
CA GLN A 112 -0.38 20.61 7.86
C GLN A 112 -1.49 21.39 8.55
N VAL A 113 -1.20 22.65 8.90
CA VAL A 113 -2.19 23.58 9.45
C VAL A 113 -2.49 24.70 8.47
N PRO A 114 -3.70 25.26 8.50
CA PRO A 114 -4.02 26.44 7.69
C PRO A 114 -3.08 27.62 7.99
N GLN A 115 -2.84 28.44 6.97
CA GLN A 115 -2.19 29.75 7.16
C GLN A 115 -2.96 30.61 8.18
N PRO A 116 -2.30 31.52 8.91
CA PRO A 116 -2.88 32.26 10.03
C PRO A 116 -4.21 32.97 9.71
N GLN A 117 -4.34 33.54 8.51
CA GLN A 117 -5.55 34.24 8.07
C GLN A 117 -6.78 33.33 7.88
N PHE A 118 -6.57 32.02 7.71
CA PHE A 118 -7.61 31.02 7.51
C PHE A 118 -7.86 30.14 8.74
N ARG A 119 -7.17 30.40 9.86
CA ARG A 119 -7.37 29.63 11.10
C ARG A 119 -8.74 29.92 11.72
N ALA A 120 -9.27 28.93 12.45
CA ALA A 120 -10.57 29.06 13.07
C ALA A 120 -10.51 30.13 14.19
N VAL A 121 -11.56 30.96 14.22
CA VAL A 121 -11.76 32.03 15.20
C VAL A 121 -13.20 31.95 15.67
N ARG A 122 -13.50 32.57 16.80
CA ARG A 122 -14.86 32.66 17.32
C ARG A 122 -15.73 33.44 16.33
N THR A 123 -16.87 32.85 15.95
CA THR A 123 -17.87 33.47 15.08
C THR A 123 -19.26 33.39 15.71
N VAL A 124 -20.22 34.16 15.18
CA VAL A 124 -21.62 34.12 15.66
C VAL A 124 -22.25 32.74 15.47
N SER A 125 -21.83 32.00 14.43
CA SER A 125 -22.31 30.63 14.16
C SER A 125 -21.58 29.54 14.95
N GLN A 126 -20.38 29.83 15.47
CA GLN A 126 -19.55 28.88 16.23
C GLN A 126 -18.96 29.58 17.47
N PRO A 127 -19.78 29.86 18.51
CA PRO A 127 -19.38 30.60 19.70
C PRO A 127 -18.69 29.68 20.71
N PHE A 128 -17.65 28.94 20.29
CA PHE A 128 -16.86 28.13 21.22
C PHE A 128 -15.91 29.05 22.00
N ASP A 129 -15.95 28.98 23.33
CA ASP A 129 -15.09 29.80 24.20
C ASP A 129 -13.60 29.49 24.03
N ASP A 130 -13.28 28.28 23.57
CA ASP A 130 -11.92 27.81 23.31
C ASP A 130 -11.31 28.37 22.00
N LEU A 131 -12.10 29.07 21.16
CA LEU A 131 -11.62 29.67 19.92
C LEU A 131 -11.10 31.10 20.12
N PRO A 132 -10.01 31.50 19.44
CA PRO A 132 -9.44 32.83 19.56
C PRO A 132 -10.34 33.91 18.94
N ASP A 133 -10.14 35.15 19.38
CA ASP A 133 -10.87 36.32 18.87
C ASP A 133 -10.52 36.58 17.38
N PRO A 134 -11.49 36.97 16.52
CA PRO A 134 -11.25 37.22 15.10
C PRO A 134 -10.15 38.23 14.79
N SER A 135 -9.85 39.17 15.71
CA SER A 135 -8.75 40.14 15.55
C SER A 135 -7.36 39.50 15.41
N CYS A 136 -7.19 38.22 15.77
CA CYS A 136 -5.93 37.51 15.56
C CYS A 136 -5.60 37.29 14.08
N ARG A 137 -6.59 37.34 13.17
CA ARG A 137 -6.36 37.16 11.73
C ARG A 137 -5.65 38.35 11.13
N ASP A 138 -6.01 39.55 11.59
CA ASP A 138 -5.42 40.82 11.14
C ASP A 138 -3.95 40.92 11.57
N SER A 139 -3.64 40.42 12.76
CA SER A 139 -2.27 40.35 13.29
C SER A 139 -1.50 39.09 12.87
N LEU A 140 -2.11 38.20 12.08
CA LEU A 140 -1.57 36.91 11.66
C LEU A 140 -1.05 36.04 12.83
N SER A 141 -1.63 36.22 14.01
CA SER A 141 -1.19 35.62 15.28
C SER A 141 -2.09 34.48 15.75
N CYS A 142 -3.15 34.14 15.01
CA CYS A 142 -4.09 33.10 15.41
C CYS A 142 -3.39 31.76 15.67
N PRO A 143 -3.58 31.13 16.85
CA PRO A 143 -3.12 29.76 17.08
C PRO A 143 -3.89 28.78 16.17
N ALA A 144 -3.27 27.64 15.85
CA ALA A 144 -3.97 26.56 15.18
C ALA A 144 -4.82 25.80 16.20
N SER A 145 -6.10 25.60 15.89
CA SER A 145 -7.06 24.87 16.73
C SER A 145 -7.41 23.52 16.10
N VAL A 146 -7.42 22.45 16.89
CA VAL A 146 -7.83 21.11 16.44
C VAL A 146 -9.10 20.72 17.18
N LEU A 147 -10.15 20.37 16.44
CA LEU A 147 -11.39 19.88 17.03
C LEU A 147 -11.23 18.40 17.41
N ILE A 148 -11.40 18.09 18.69
CA ILE A 148 -11.39 16.72 19.19
C ILE A 148 -12.82 16.34 19.55
N THR A 149 -13.30 15.22 19.01
CA THR A 149 -14.63 14.70 19.28
C THR A 149 -14.54 13.28 19.84
N GLY A 150 -15.50 12.90 20.68
CA GLY A 150 -15.54 11.58 21.30
C GLY A 150 -16.80 11.40 22.14
N LYS A 151 -17.23 10.14 22.31
CA LYS A 151 -18.39 9.81 23.17
C LYS A 151 -18.10 10.15 24.64
N ASP A 152 -16.85 9.93 25.06
CA ASP A 152 -16.35 10.22 26.39
C ASP A 152 -15.32 11.36 26.29
N ARG A 153 -15.62 12.47 26.97
CA ARG A 153 -14.77 13.66 26.97
C ARG A 153 -13.41 13.40 27.61
N GLY A 154 -13.37 12.70 28.74
CA GLY A 154 -12.11 12.46 29.46
C GLY A 154 -11.17 11.56 28.68
N PHE A 155 -11.72 10.55 28.00
CA PHE A 155 -10.93 9.72 27.09
C PHE A 155 -10.38 10.51 25.90
N ALA A 156 -11.23 11.33 25.26
CA ALA A 156 -10.83 12.19 24.14
C ALA A 156 -9.72 13.18 24.52
N GLU A 157 -9.82 13.80 25.70
CA GLU A 157 -8.78 14.67 26.26
C GLU A 157 -7.47 13.91 26.52
N SER A 158 -7.54 12.68 27.07
CA SER A 158 -6.35 11.85 27.30
C SER A 158 -5.64 11.48 26.00
N VAL A 159 -6.38 11.16 24.93
CA VAL A 159 -5.79 10.86 23.62
C VAL A 159 -5.16 12.11 23.01
N ALA A 160 -5.85 13.25 23.11
CA ALA A 160 -5.35 14.53 22.61
C ALA A 160 -4.07 14.98 23.33
N GLY A 161 -3.99 14.81 24.65
CA GLY A 161 -2.78 15.09 25.43
C GLY A 161 -1.60 14.19 25.04
N GLY A 162 -1.87 12.95 24.61
CA GLY A 162 -0.85 12.05 24.05
C GLY A 162 -0.43 12.42 22.62
N LEU A 163 -1.33 12.96 21.81
CA LEU A 163 -1.07 13.33 20.41
C LEU A 163 -0.37 14.70 20.28
N PHE A 164 -0.70 15.65 21.17
CA PHE A 164 -0.14 17.00 21.23
C PHE A 164 0.54 17.26 22.59
N PRO A 165 1.60 16.51 22.92
CA PRO A 165 2.35 16.71 24.16
C PRO A 165 3.01 18.09 24.18
N VAL A 166 2.92 18.76 25.32
CA VAL A 166 3.62 20.04 25.56
C VAL A 166 5.09 19.74 25.84
N PHE A 167 5.94 19.91 24.83
CA PHE A 167 7.38 19.73 24.98
C PHE A 167 8.12 21.06 25.11
N ALA A 168 8.98 21.19 26.11
CA ALA A 168 10.02 22.22 26.18
C ALA A 168 11.31 21.65 25.55
N PRO A 169 11.91 22.30 24.53
CA PRO A 169 12.99 21.67 23.79
C PRO A 169 14.33 21.87 24.52
N THR A 170 14.81 20.82 25.20
CA THR A 170 16.25 20.60 25.37
C THR A 170 16.65 19.49 24.39
N LEU A 171 16.85 19.86 23.12
CA LEU A 171 17.26 18.93 22.08
C LEU A 171 18.74 18.59 22.27
N ASN A 172 19.02 17.37 22.72
CA ASN A 172 20.38 16.84 22.74
C ASN A 172 20.73 16.32 21.33
N VAL A 173 21.83 16.81 20.77
CA VAL A 173 22.11 16.80 19.31
C VAL A 173 22.42 15.40 18.74
N THR A 174 22.70 14.40 19.59
CA THR A 174 23.10 13.06 19.14
C THR A 174 21.98 12.22 18.54
N ASP A 175 20.70 12.46 18.89
CA ASP A 175 19.55 11.65 18.46
C ASP A 175 18.40 12.52 17.91
N TYR A 176 18.72 13.44 17.00
CA TYR A 176 17.73 14.38 16.44
C TYR A 176 16.52 13.68 15.81
N LEU A 177 16.71 12.60 15.05
CA LEU A 177 15.60 11.90 14.38
C LEU A 177 14.69 11.14 15.37
N ASP A 178 15.25 10.54 16.42
CA ASP A 178 14.43 9.89 17.46
C ASP A 178 13.67 10.93 18.29
N ALA A 179 14.32 12.05 18.62
CA ALA A 179 13.66 13.17 19.29
C ALA A 179 12.53 13.76 18.42
N LEU A 180 12.79 13.95 17.12
CA LEU A 180 11.77 14.41 16.17
C LEU A 180 10.60 13.42 16.06
N SER A 181 10.85 12.12 16.08
CA SER A 181 9.79 11.11 15.99
C SER A 181 8.76 11.18 17.12
N ARG A 182 9.13 11.79 18.26
CA ARG A 182 8.26 11.97 19.43
C ARG A 182 7.47 13.27 19.39
N ILE A 183 7.76 14.16 18.44
CA ILE A 183 7.05 15.43 18.28
C ILE A 183 6.23 15.45 17.00
N VAL A 184 5.19 16.26 17.02
CA VAL A 184 4.41 16.57 15.82
C VAL A 184 4.95 17.87 15.24
N VAL A 185 5.59 17.78 14.08
CA VAL A 185 6.05 18.96 13.34
C VAL A 185 4.86 19.56 12.61
N VAL A 186 4.74 20.88 12.67
CA VAL A 186 3.65 21.62 12.04
C VAL A 186 4.20 22.45 10.89
N SER A 187 3.56 22.34 9.72
CA SER A 187 3.83 23.20 8.56
C SER A 187 2.56 23.95 8.15
N SER A 188 2.70 25.20 7.74
CA SER A 188 1.56 25.99 7.22
C SER A 188 1.36 25.73 5.73
N PHE A 189 0.12 25.44 5.32
CA PHE A 189 -0.25 25.24 3.91
C PHE A 189 -1.39 26.19 3.50
N ASP A 190 -1.43 26.54 2.21
CA ASP A 190 -2.47 27.40 1.64
C ASP A 190 -3.84 26.69 1.61
N ALA A 191 -4.76 27.14 2.44
CA ALA A 191 -6.06 26.51 2.64
C ALA A 191 -6.98 26.62 1.41
N GLN A 192 -6.59 27.36 0.37
CA GLN A 192 -7.40 27.52 -0.85
C GLN A 192 -7.54 26.22 -1.67
N LEU A 193 -6.75 25.17 -1.38
CA LEU A 193 -6.75 23.92 -2.15
C LEU A 193 -7.46 22.71 -1.49
N SER A 194 -8.13 22.85 -0.34
CA SER A 194 -8.62 21.69 0.45
C SER A 194 -10.14 21.46 0.45
N PHE A 195 -10.90 21.94 -0.54
CA PHE A 195 -12.29 21.48 -0.74
C PHE A 195 -12.37 20.14 -1.51
N PHE A 196 -11.32 19.31 -1.48
CA PHE A 196 -11.22 18.10 -2.33
C PHE A 196 -10.87 16.80 -1.58
N LEU A 197 -11.04 16.75 -0.27
CA LEU A 197 -11.04 15.49 0.47
C LEU A 197 -12.17 15.48 1.51
N LEU A 198 -13.41 15.47 1.00
CA LEU A 198 -14.60 14.90 1.62
C LEU A 198 -15.48 14.34 0.49
#